data_AF-Q12C86-F1
#
_entry.id   AF-Q12C86-F1
#
_cell.length_a   1.000
_cell.length_b   1.000
_cell.length_c   1.000
_cell.angle_alpha   90.00
_cell.angle_beta   90.00
_cell.angle_gamma   90.00
#
_symmetry.space_group_name_H-M   'P 1'
#
loop_
_entity.id
_entity.type
_entity.pdbx_description
1 polymer ?
#
loop_
_entity_poly.entity_id
_entity_poly.type
_entity_poly.pdbx_seq_one_letter_code
_entity_poly.pdbx_strand_id
1 'polypeptide(L)'
;MMSMFWHYAPWAHLPAIVESGGLRGSNAGAAGELPMLWFSANQQWEPTATKMLQNNAGATVSLTFKQQAERFGCIRFGLSATDPRLLNWKDACTVAGTPRATRRILENVGKKKGADPAHWFATTAIIPLTELHFQVWHEGWHDATSPQDMAAVWTETRRR
;
A
#
# COMPACT_ATOMS: atom_id res chain seq x y z
N MET A 1 6.45 19.55 10.58
CA MET A 1 5.84 18.21 10.66
C MET A 1 6.37 17.41 9.46
N MET A 2 7.00 16.26 9.67
CA MET A 2 7.49 15.44 8.54
C MET A 2 6.29 14.80 7.83
N SER A 3 6.21 14.96 6.51
CA SER A 3 5.20 14.29 5.69
C SER A 3 5.62 12.83 5.46
N MET A 4 4.65 11.91 5.46
CA MET A 4 4.89 10.47 5.29
C MET A 4 4.24 9.98 4.00
N PHE A 5 4.89 9.07 3.30
CA PHE A 5 4.30 8.31 2.20
C PHE A 5 4.00 6.89 2.65
N TRP A 6 2.85 6.37 2.26
CA TRP A 6 2.23 5.21 2.90
C TRP A 6 2.22 3.99 1.99
N HIS A 7 2.77 2.88 2.48
CA HIS A 7 2.55 1.55 1.94
C HIS A 7 1.40 0.88 2.69
N TYR A 8 0.40 0.37 1.98
CA TYR A 8 -0.79 -0.24 2.58
C TYR A 8 -0.73 -1.75 2.47
N ALA A 9 -1.11 -2.44 3.55
CA ALA A 9 -1.28 -3.89 3.54
C ALA A 9 -2.59 -4.31 4.24
N PRO A 10 -3.23 -5.39 3.77
CA PRO A 10 -4.19 -6.13 4.58
C PRO A 10 -3.54 -6.66 5.85
N TRP A 11 -4.37 -6.84 6.87
CA TRP A 11 -3.94 -7.38 8.16
C TRP A 11 -3.17 -8.71 8.04
N ALA A 12 -3.65 -9.61 7.19
CA ALA A 12 -3.11 -10.95 7.06
C ALA A 12 -1.63 -11.01 6.63
N HIS A 13 -1.06 -9.91 6.12
CA HIS A 13 0.36 -9.85 5.76
C HIS A 13 1.26 -9.39 6.90
N LEU A 14 0.71 -8.87 8.00
CA LEU A 14 1.50 -8.37 9.13
C LEU A 14 2.48 -9.42 9.69
N PRO A 15 2.08 -10.69 9.94
CA PRO A 15 3.03 -11.69 10.47
C PRO A 15 4.23 -11.91 9.55
N ALA A 16 3.99 -12.05 8.24
CA ALA A 16 5.04 -12.27 7.26
C ALA A 16 5.98 -11.06 7.11
N ILE A 17 5.44 -9.84 7.21
CA ILE A 17 6.22 -8.60 7.18
C ILE A 17 7.12 -8.50 8.43
N VAL A 18 6.58 -8.82 9.61
CA VAL A 18 7.32 -8.84 10.87
C VAL A 18 8.42 -9.90 10.83
N GLU A 19 8.11 -11.11 10.39
CA GLU A 19 9.07 -12.20 10.23
C GLU A 19 10.21 -11.83 9.29
N SER A 20 9.93 -11.09 8.20
CA SER A 20 10.97 -10.63 7.29
C SER A 20 11.75 -9.40 7.76
N GLY A 21 11.31 -8.71 8.82
CA GLY A 21 11.99 -7.53 9.39
C GLY A 21 11.94 -6.26 8.53
N GLY A 22 11.23 -6.28 7.39
CA GLY A 22 11.16 -5.13 6.49
C GLY A 22 10.16 -5.32 5.35
N LEU A 23 9.85 -4.21 4.67
CA LEU A 23 9.05 -4.20 3.45
C LEU A 23 9.94 -4.42 2.23
N ARG A 24 9.45 -5.23 1.29
CA ARG A 24 10.13 -5.55 0.03
C ARG A 24 9.16 -5.42 -1.14
N GLY A 25 9.71 -5.04 -2.29
CA GLY A 25 8.95 -4.94 -3.53
C GLY A 25 8.40 -6.29 -4.00
N SER A 26 7.32 -6.24 -4.75
CA SER A 26 6.74 -7.39 -5.43
C SER A 26 6.42 -7.01 -6.88
N ASN A 27 6.53 -7.98 -7.78
CA ASN A 27 6.07 -7.84 -9.18
C ASN A 27 4.82 -8.70 -9.45
N ALA A 28 4.09 -9.08 -8.41
CA ALA A 28 2.81 -9.76 -8.55
C ALA A 28 1.87 -8.94 -9.45
N GLY A 29 1.45 -9.53 -10.57
CA GLY A 29 0.61 -8.86 -11.58
C GLY A 29 1.37 -8.10 -12.68
N ALA A 30 2.70 -8.08 -12.64
CA ALA A 30 3.56 -7.44 -13.64
C ALA A 30 4.78 -8.33 -13.95
N ALA A 31 4.51 -9.57 -14.39
CA ALA A 31 5.57 -10.52 -14.73
C ALA A 31 6.46 -9.95 -15.86
N GLY A 32 7.73 -9.71 -15.57
CA GLY A 32 8.69 -9.06 -16.47
C GLY A 32 9.13 -7.66 -16.03
N GLU A 33 8.45 -7.07 -15.04
CA GLU A 33 8.90 -5.84 -14.39
C GLU A 33 9.75 -6.15 -13.15
N LEU A 34 10.70 -5.26 -12.83
CA LEU A 34 11.44 -5.35 -11.56
C LEU A 34 10.47 -5.15 -10.38
N PRO A 35 10.60 -5.95 -9.30
CA PRO A 35 9.78 -5.77 -8.11
C PRO A 35 9.98 -4.38 -7.49
N MET A 36 8.87 -3.66 -7.29
CA MET A 36 8.87 -2.33 -6.69
C MET A 36 8.07 -2.34 -5.39
N LEU A 37 8.56 -1.64 -4.36
CA LEU A 37 7.80 -1.34 -3.15
C LEU A 37 7.10 0.01 -3.33
N TRP A 38 5.78 -0.03 -3.48
CA TRP A 38 4.96 1.15 -3.77
C TRP A 38 4.48 1.87 -2.50
N PHE A 39 4.48 3.20 -2.55
CA PHE A 39 3.98 4.12 -1.54
C PHE A 39 3.05 5.15 -2.18
N SER A 40 2.15 5.72 -1.38
CA SER A 40 1.32 6.86 -1.78
C SER A 40 1.50 8.05 -0.86
N ALA A 41 1.59 9.24 -1.44
CA ALA A 41 1.56 10.51 -0.72
C ALA A 41 0.16 10.90 -0.24
N ASN A 42 -0.88 10.16 -0.63
CA ASN A 42 -2.24 10.40 -0.17
C ASN A 42 -2.36 10.06 1.33
N GLN A 43 -2.62 11.08 2.15
CA GLN A 43 -2.71 10.95 3.61
C GLN A 43 -3.99 10.28 4.08
N GLN A 44 -5.05 10.29 3.28
CA GLN A 44 -6.33 9.67 3.62
C GLN A 44 -6.34 8.19 3.20
N TRP A 45 -6.23 7.92 1.90
CA TRP A 45 -6.25 6.58 1.33
C TRP A 45 -5.86 6.63 -0.15
N GLU A 46 -5.07 5.66 -0.62
CA GLU A 46 -4.77 5.50 -2.05
C GLU A 46 -5.85 4.66 -2.75
N PRO A 47 -6.73 5.23 -3.60
CA PRO A 47 -7.85 4.49 -4.18
C PRO A 47 -7.42 3.29 -5.04
N THR A 48 -6.22 3.32 -5.61
CA THR A 48 -5.68 2.17 -6.36
C THR A 48 -5.28 0.98 -5.49
N ALA A 49 -5.06 1.19 -4.18
CA ALA A 49 -4.77 0.12 -3.22
C ALA A 49 -6.02 -0.69 -2.82
N THR A 50 -7.21 -0.28 -3.29
CA THR A 50 -8.45 -1.02 -3.03
C THR A 50 -8.53 -2.29 -3.87
N LYS A 51 -8.66 -3.43 -3.18
CA LYS A 51 -8.77 -4.77 -3.75
C LYS A 51 -10.06 -4.93 -4.53
N MET A 52 -9.95 -5.68 -5.63
CA MET A 52 -11.08 -6.19 -6.38
C MET A 52 -11.33 -7.64 -5.95
N LEU A 53 -12.60 -8.02 -5.88
CA LEU A 53 -13.02 -9.39 -5.55
C LEU A 53 -13.84 -9.96 -6.69
N GLN A 54 -13.71 -11.26 -6.91
CA GLN A 54 -14.68 -11.99 -7.72
C GLN A 54 -15.87 -12.37 -6.82
N ASN A 55 -17.09 -12.06 -7.25
CA ASN A 55 -18.30 -12.47 -6.56
C ASN A 55 -18.72 -13.91 -6.96
N ASN A 56 -19.75 -14.44 -6.29
CA ASN A 56 -20.23 -15.81 -6.53
C ASN A 56 -20.78 -16.03 -7.95
N ALA A 57 -21.10 -14.96 -8.70
CA ALA A 57 -21.53 -15.01 -10.09
C ALA A 57 -20.35 -14.90 -11.08
N GLY A 58 -19.11 -14.91 -10.59
CA GLY A 58 -17.90 -14.80 -11.41
C GLY A 58 -17.54 -13.37 -11.83
N ALA A 59 -18.31 -12.35 -11.45
CA ALA A 59 -18.05 -10.97 -11.80
C ALA A 59 -17.02 -10.32 -10.86
N THR A 60 -16.15 -9.47 -11.39
CA THR A 60 -15.20 -8.68 -10.60
C THR A 60 -15.88 -7.43 -10.06
N VAL A 61 -15.96 -7.29 -8.74
CA VAL A 61 -16.48 -6.12 -8.03
C VAL A 61 -15.35 -5.40 -7.32
N SER A 62 -15.34 -4.07 -7.43
CA SER A 62 -14.45 -3.24 -6.63
C SER A 62 -15.08 -3.03 -5.26
N LEU A 63 -14.29 -3.23 -4.19
CA LEU A 63 -14.71 -2.79 -2.86
C LEU A 63 -14.60 -1.27 -2.75
N THR A 64 -15.28 -0.71 -1.75
CA THR A 64 -14.91 0.57 -1.15
C THR A 64 -13.77 0.36 -0.15
N PHE A 65 -13.07 1.44 0.24
CA PHE A 65 -12.08 1.37 1.31
C PHE A 65 -12.67 0.80 2.61
N LYS A 66 -13.84 1.29 3.02
CA LYS A 66 -14.54 0.82 4.23
C LYS A 66 -14.80 -0.69 4.19
N GLN A 67 -15.36 -1.20 3.10
CA GLN A 67 -15.63 -2.63 2.94
C GLN A 67 -14.34 -3.47 2.94
N GLN A 68 -13.25 -2.97 2.35
CA GLN A 68 -11.95 -3.64 2.42
C GLN A 68 -11.43 -3.68 3.85
N ALA A 69 -11.48 -2.56 4.58
CA ALA A 69 -11.00 -2.47 5.94
C ALA A 69 -11.81 -3.38 6.88
N GLU A 70 -13.14 -3.39 6.77
CA GLU A 70 -14.01 -4.30 7.54
C GLU A 70 -13.72 -5.77 7.26
N ARG A 71 -13.47 -6.12 5.99
CA ARG A 71 -13.29 -7.52 5.59
C ARG A 71 -11.89 -8.06 5.87
N PHE A 72 -10.86 -7.25 5.60
CA PHE A 72 -9.46 -7.70 5.56
C PHE A 72 -8.55 -6.96 6.54
N GLY A 73 -9.05 -5.92 7.19
CA GLY A 73 -8.24 -4.98 7.95
C GLY A 73 -7.41 -4.11 7.03
N CYS A 74 -6.88 -3.04 7.60
CA CYS A 74 -5.93 -2.21 6.89
C CYS A 74 -4.88 -1.67 7.86
N ILE A 75 -3.63 -1.91 7.51
CA ILE A 75 -2.46 -1.34 8.16
C ILE A 75 -1.67 -0.56 7.11
N ARG A 76 -0.92 0.43 7.56
CA ARG A 76 0.00 1.17 6.71
C ARG A 76 1.32 1.46 7.38
N PHE A 77 2.33 1.57 6.53
CA PHE A 77 3.71 1.82 6.90
C PHE A 77 4.16 3.11 6.23
N GLY A 78 4.55 4.09 7.03
CA GLY A 78 4.97 5.42 6.59
C GLY A 78 6.47 5.49 6.46
N LEU A 79 6.95 5.90 5.29
CA LEU A 79 8.33 6.32 5.07
C LEU A 79 8.39 7.84 4.94
N SER A 80 9.47 8.47 5.39
CA SER A 80 9.65 9.91 5.24
C SER A 80 9.51 10.34 3.78
N ALA A 81 8.72 11.39 3.51
CA ALA A 81 8.57 11.94 2.16
C ALA A 81 9.88 12.51 1.57
N THR A 82 10.88 12.75 2.42
CA THR A 82 12.22 13.21 2.00
C THR A 82 13.23 12.07 1.86
N ASP A 83 12.78 10.81 1.97
CA ASP A 83 13.68 9.67 1.83
C ASP A 83 14.29 9.62 0.42
N PRO A 84 15.62 9.63 0.29
CA PRO A 84 16.28 9.72 -1.02
C PRO A 84 16.10 8.47 -1.88
N ARG A 85 15.61 7.35 -1.31
CA ARG A 85 15.35 6.11 -2.04
C ARG A 85 14.02 6.13 -2.79
N LEU A 86 13.14 7.11 -2.52
CA LEU A 86 11.85 7.25 -3.16
C LEU A 86 11.99 7.83 -4.57
N LEU A 87 11.50 7.08 -5.54
CA LEU A 87 11.33 7.50 -6.92
C LEU A 87 9.88 7.94 -7.12
N ASN A 88 9.68 9.05 -7.83
CA ASN A 88 8.35 9.40 -8.32
C ASN A 88 7.86 8.34 -9.34
N TRP A 89 6.56 8.33 -9.63
CA TRP A 89 5.92 7.43 -10.59
C TRP A 89 6.70 7.22 -11.90
N LYS A 90 7.15 8.30 -12.54
CA LYS A 90 7.80 8.23 -13.85
C LYS A 90 9.16 7.54 -13.78
N ASP A 91 9.94 7.87 -12.76
CA ASP A 91 11.27 7.30 -12.55
C ASP A 91 11.15 5.85 -12.07
N ALA A 92 10.22 5.58 -11.15
CA ALA A 92 9.88 4.24 -10.69
C ALA A 92 9.50 3.31 -11.86
N CYS A 93 8.60 3.74 -12.75
CA CYS A 93 8.23 2.95 -13.93
C CYS A 93 9.39 2.75 -14.91
N THR A 94 10.33 3.70 -14.97
CA THR A 94 11.51 3.56 -15.83
C THR A 94 12.46 2.52 -15.27
N VAL A 95 12.70 2.55 -13.96
CA VAL A 95 13.46 1.51 -13.25
C VAL A 95 12.77 0.16 -13.35
N ALA A 96 11.45 0.09 -13.13
CA ALA A 96 10.67 -1.14 -13.17
C ALA A 96 10.65 -1.80 -14.57
N GLY A 97 10.94 -1.05 -15.62
CA GLY A 97 10.76 -1.52 -17.00
C GLY A 97 9.31 -1.47 -17.49
N THR A 98 8.42 -0.76 -16.79
CA THR A 98 7.00 -0.65 -17.16
C THR A 98 6.84 -0.01 -18.55
N PRO A 99 6.20 -0.65 -19.54
CA PRO A 99 6.02 -0.08 -20.87
C PRO A 99 5.17 1.21 -20.86
N ARG A 100 5.49 2.17 -21.75
CA ARG A 100 4.76 3.46 -21.81
C ARG A 100 3.25 3.30 -22.02
N ALA A 101 2.82 2.32 -22.80
CA ALA A 101 1.40 2.03 -23.00
C ALA A 101 0.74 1.59 -21.69
N THR A 102 1.38 0.69 -20.95
CA THR A 102 0.94 0.22 -19.62
C THR A 102 0.84 1.38 -18.63
N ARG A 103 1.86 2.26 -18.56
CA ARG A 103 1.83 3.45 -17.67
C ARG A 103 0.57 4.28 -17.87
N ARG A 104 0.23 4.59 -19.12
CA ARG A 104 -0.96 5.37 -19.47
C ARG A 104 -2.26 4.68 -19.09
N ILE A 105 -2.33 3.35 -19.25
CA ILE A 105 -3.49 2.57 -18.83
C ILE A 105 -3.64 2.66 -17.30
N LEU A 106 -2.55 2.44 -16.55
CA LEU A 106 -2.54 2.52 -15.09
C LEU A 106 -2.95 3.92 -14.59
N GLU A 107 -2.40 4.97 -15.17
CA GLU A 107 -2.77 6.36 -14.86
C GLU A 107 -4.26 6.62 -15.11
N ASN A 108 -4.79 6.18 -16.27
CA ASN A 108 -6.20 6.37 -16.60
C ASN A 108 -7.13 5.60 -15.67
N VAL A 109 -6.79 4.35 -15.34
CA VAL A 109 -7.55 3.53 -14.39
C VAL A 109 -7.49 4.14 -12.99
N GLY A 110 -6.31 4.59 -12.54
CA GLY A 110 -6.13 5.25 -11.26
C GLY A 110 -6.96 6.52 -11.14
N LYS A 111 -6.90 7.41 -12.15
CA LYS A 111 -7.70 8.63 -12.19
C LYS A 111 -9.20 8.35 -12.16
N LYS A 112 -9.68 7.32 -12.87
CA LYS A 112 -11.08 6.89 -12.82
C LYS A 112 -11.50 6.40 -11.42
N LYS A 113 -10.56 5.89 -10.61
CA LYS A 113 -10.78 5.53 -9.20
C LYS A 113 -10.61 6.71 -8.24
N GLY A 114 -10.26 7.90 -8.73
CA GLY A 114 -10.00 9.09 -7.91
C GLY A 114 -8.57 9.20 -7.37
N ALA A 115 -7.64 8.38 -7.87
CA ALA A 115 -6.23 8.49 -7.52
C ALA A 115 -5.52 9.57 -8.34
N ASP A 116 -4.43 10.09 -7.77
CA ASP A 116 -3.51 11.01 -8.45
C ASP A 116 -2.14 10.34 -8.64
N PRO A 117 -1.71 10.08 -9.88
CA PRO A 117 -0.38 9.53 -10.15
C PRO A 117 0.79 10.37 -9.60
N ALA A 118 0.60 11.66 -9.36
CA ALA A 118 1.61 12.50 -8.69
C ALA A 118 1.85 12.08 -7.24
N HIS A 119 0.93 11.33 -6.64
CA HIS A 119 1.09 10.75 -5.30
C HIS A 119 1.73 9.37 -5.32
N TRP A 120 2.05 8.78 -6.47
CA TRP A 120 2.62 7.44 -6.52
C TRP A 120 4.15 7.49 -6.49
N PHE A 121 4.72 6.80 -5.51
CA PHE A 121 6.16 6.69 -5.32
C PHE A 121 6.54 5.21 -5.15
N ALA A 122 7.79 4.88 -5.45
CA ALA A 122 8.29 3.55 -5.15
C ALA A 122 9.79 3.52 -4.95
N THR A 123 10.27 2.39 -4.45
CA THR A 123 11.68 2.08 -4.34
C THR A 123 11.94 0.61 -4.66
N THR A 124 13.15 0.29 -5.11
CA THR A 124 13.65 -1.10 -5.22
C THR A 124 14.28 -1.58 -3.91
N ALA A 125 14.55 -0.66 -2.97
CA ALA A 125 15.18 -0.98 -1.70
C ALA A 125 14.23 -1.79 -0.81
N ILE A 126 14.83 -2.67 0.01
CA ILE A 126 14.17 -3.21 1.19
C ILE A 126 14.19 -2.12 2.25
N ILE A 127 13.04 -1.85 2.89
CA ILE A 127 12.92 -0.85 3.95
C ILE A 127 12.75 -1.57 5.28
N PRO A 128 13.74 -1.52 6.19
CA PRO A 128 13.62 -2.11 7.53
C PRO A 128 12.43 -1.55 8.30
N LEU A 129 11.79 -2.39 9.12
CA LEU A 129 10.68 -1.93 9.96
C LEU A 129 11.11 -0.83 10.95
N THR A 130 12.36 -0.83 11.37
CA THR A 130 12.93 0.20 12.27
C THR A 130 12.95 1.60 11.67
N GLU A 131 12.77 1.73 10.36
CA GLU A 131 12.75 3.01 9.64
C GLU A 131 11.32 3.50 9.32
N LEU A 132 10.30 2.72 9.70
CA LEU A 132 8.92 2.96 9.30
C LEU A 132 8.07 3.47 10.46
N HIS A 133 7.17 4.39 10.12
CA HIS A 133 6.05 4.77 10.97
C HIS A 133 4.89 3.80 10.79
N PHE A 134 4.13 3.52 11.83
CA PHE A 134 3.14 2.47 11.84
C PHE A 134 1.75 3.04 12.10
N GLN A 135 0.78 2.71 11.25
CA GLN A 135 -0.62 3.02 11.52
C GLN A 135 -1.55 1.85 11.21
N VAL A 136 -2.63 1.77 11.98
CA VAL A 136 -3.72 0.80 11.83
C VAL A 136 -5.04 1.52 11.65
N TRP A 137 -5.89 1.00 10.78
CA TRP A 137 -7.22 1.52 10.57
C TRP A 137 -8.24 0.91 11.55
N HIS A 138 -8.88 1.77 12.33
CA HIS A 138 -10.05 1.45 13.15
C HIS A 138 -10.89 2.73 13.34
N GLU A 139 -11.92 2.91 12.51
CA GLU A 139 -12.73 4.15 12.43
C GLU A 139 -11.90 5.43 12.15
N GLY A 140 -10.68 5.26 11.63
CA GLY A 140 -9.67 6.29 11.50
C GLY A 140 -8.28 5.67 11.53
N TRP A 141 -7.27 6.44 11.14
CA TRP A 141 -5.87 6.02 11.27
C TRP A 141 -5.35 6.32 12.67
N HIS A 142 -4.83 5.29 13.34
CA HIS A 142 -4.19 5.40 14.65
C HIS A 142 -2.73 5.00 14.56
N ASP A 143 -1.87 5.77 15.22
CA ASP A 143 -0.46 5.43 15.37
C ASP A 143 -0.28 4.16 16.21
N ALA A 144 0.68 3.33 15.81
CA ALA A 144 1.12 2.18 16.58
C ALA A 144 2.62 2.34 16.90
N THR A 145 3.02 1.94 18.10
CA THR A 145 4.43 2.02 18.53
C THR A 145 5.26 0.85 18.03
N SER A 146 4.61 -0.25 17.63
CA SER A 146 5.24 -1.43 17.06
C SER A 146 4.29 -2.19 16.13
N PRO A 147 4.80 -3.10 15.29
CA PRO A 147 3.96 -4.04 14.57
C PRO A 147 3.09 -4.92 15.49
N GLN A 148 3.54 -5.20 16.71
CA GLN A 148 2.76 -5.93 17.72
C GLN A 148 1.58 -5.11 18.23
N ASP A 149 1.72 -3.79 18.34
CA ASP A 149 0.62 -2.91 18.74
C ASP A 149 -0.41 -2.77 17.63
N MET A 150 0.02 -2.80 16.37
CA MET A 150 -0.92 -2.98 15.26
C MET A 150 -1.75 -4.24 15.51
N ALA A 151 -1.10 -5.37 15.87
CA ALA A 151 -1.66 -6.72 16.11
C ALA A 151 -2.85 -6.75 17.11
N ALA A 152 -2.77 -5.91 18.13
CA ALA A 152 -3.78 -5.83 19.19
C ALA A 152 -5.09 -5.20 18.69
N VAL A 153 -5.02 -4.15 17.86
CA VAL A 153 -6.20 -3.37 17.45
C VAL A 153 -7.19 -4.20 16.64
N TRP A 154 -6.73 -4.95 15.63
CA TRP A 154 -7.62 -5.77 14.80
C TRP A 154 -8.26 -6.94 15.54
N THR A 155 -7.52 -7.55 16.48
CA THR A 155 -8.03 -8.67 17.27
C THR A 155 -9.18 -8.20 18.16
N GLU A 156 -9.08 -7.00 18.73
CA GLU A 156 -10.14 -6.36 19.49
C GLU A 156 -11.36 -6.03 18.60
N THR A 157 -11.14 -5.56 17.37
CA THR A 157 -12.21 -5.24 16.41
C THR A 157 -13.05 -6.47 16.01
N ARG A 158 -12.46 -7.67 15.96
CA ARG A 158 -13.19 -8.92 15.62
C ARG A 158 -13.90 -9.60 16.80
N ARG A 159 -13.64 -9.16 18.03
CA ARG A 159 -14.29 -9.70 19.24
C ARG A 159 -15.59 -8.99 19.60
N ARG A 160 -15.87 -7.84 18.99
CA ARG A 160 -17.11 -7.08 19.11
C ARG A 160 -18.06 -7.42 17.97
#